data_AF-A0A1F9UK12-F1
#
_entry.id   AF-A0A1F9UK12-F1
#
_cell.length_a   1.000
_cell.length_b   1.000
_cell.length_c   1.000
_cell.angle_alpha   90.00
_cell.angle_beta   90.00
_cell.angle_gamma   90.00
#
_symmetry.space_group_name_H-M   'P 1'
#
loop_
_entity.id
_entity.type
_entity.pdbx_description
1 polymer ?
#
loop_
_entity_poly.entity_id
_entity_poly.type
_entity_poly.pdbx_seq_one_letter_code
_entity_poly.pdbx_strand_id
1 'polypeptide(L)'
;MEKSLKPLQHFILPQGTPCAAFAHLGRAVCRRAERRVVALDSHEKLSPLIPAYLNRLSDFFFVLARWVNRQEGGTETAWINPLGDPGAPQPDKLSASLGKLEHEKERRKSLFEKTSEELQKKKAEAERNFRQNVDQIRKEGGKVEKPVREIDLD
;
A
#
# COMPACT_ATOMS: atom_id res chain seq x y z
N MET A 1 -26.18 5.80 26.66
CA MET A 1 -25.79 5.10 25.42
C MET A 1 -24.51 5.67 24.82
N GLU A 2 -24.41 6.97 24.56
CA GLU A 2 -23.22 7.54 23.91
C GLU A 2 -21.93 7.44 24.74
N LYS A 3 -21.99 7.79 26.05
CA LYS A 3 -20.83 7.72 26.96
C LYS A 3 -20.22 6.32 27.10
N SER A 4 -20.99 5.27 26.82
CA SER A 4 -20.53 3.87 26.89
C SER A 4 -19.88 3.40 25.59
N LEU A 5 -19.92 4.18 24.50
CA LEU A 5 -19.36 3.81 23.20
C LEU A 5 -17.92 4.30 23.05
N LYS A 6 -17.14 3.60 22.22
CA LYS A 6 -15.81 4.07 21.84
C LYS A 6 -15.95 5.33 20.97
N PRO A 7 -15.04 6.32 21.09
CA PRO A 7 -15.07 7.52 20.27
C PRO A 7 -15.02 7.16 18.78
N LEU A 8 -15.78 7.88 17.96
CA LEU A 8 -15.89 7.64 16.53
C LEU A 8 -14.62 8.15 15.83
N GLN A 9 -13.76 7.24 15.36
CA GLN A 9 -12.52 7.60 14.64
C GLN A 9 -12.67 7.50 13.12
N HIS A 10 -13.60 6.68 12.66
CA HIS A 10 -13.83 6.42 11.23
C HIS A 10 -15.33 6.41 10.94
N PHE A 11 -15.68 6.60 9.68
CA PHE A 11 -17.05 6.36 9.23
C PHE A 11 -17.44 4.91 9.49
N ILE A 12 -18.62 4.69 10.06
CA ILE A 12 -19.17 3.35 10.29
C ILE A 12 -20.10 2.99 9.15
N LEU A 13 -19.90 1.81 8.58
CA LEU A 13 -20.80 1.25 7.59
C LEU A 13 -22.05 0.68 8.28
N PRO A 14 -23.25 0.83 7.68
CA PRO A 14 -24.49 0.33 8.26
C PRO A 14 -24.53 -1.20 8.22
N GLN A 15 -24.03 -1.84 9.27
CA GLN A 15 -23.94 -3.30 9.41
C GLN A 15 -23.90 -3.72 10.88
N GLY A 16 -23.78 -5.02 11.11
CA GLY A 16 -23.67 -5.64 12.43
C GLY A 16 -24.84 -6.58 12.67
N THR A 17 -25.44 -6.53 13.86
CA THR A 17 -26.55 -7.39 14.24
C THR A 17 -27.87 -6.97 13.58
N PRO A 18 -28.87 -7.87 13.48
CA PRO A 18 -30.18 -7.52 12.91
C PRO A 18 -30.81 -6.30 13.57
N CYS A 19 -30.74 -6.18 14.89
CA CYS A 19 -31.27 -5.04 15.63
C CYS A 19 -30.55 -3.73 15.26
N ALA A 20 -29.22 -3.76 15.13
CA ALA A 20 -28.45 -2.60 14.66
C ALA A 20 -28.79 -2.23 13.21
N ALA A 21 -29.01 -3.21 12.33
CA ALA A 21 -29.43 -2.99 10.96
C ALA A 21 -30.81 -2.30 10.90
N PHE A 22 -31.79 -2.72 11.71
CA PHE A 22 -33.09 -2.05 11.83
C PHE A 22 -32.96 -0.61 12.36
N ALA A 23 -32.07 -0.36 13.32
CA ALA A 23 -31.79 1.01 13.78
C ALA A 23 -31.18 1.87 12.65
N HIS A 24 -30.25 1.33 11.86
CA HIS A 24 -29.73 2.03 10.68
C HIS A 24 -30.78 2.26 9.59
N LEU A 25 -31.73 1.33 9.42
CA LEU A 25 -32.89 1.53 8.55
C LEU A 25 -33.76 2.70 9.06
N GLY A 26 -34.07 2.74 10.36
CA GLY A 26 -34.77 3.85 11.00
C GLY A 26 -34.09 5.21 10.71
N ARG A 27 -32.77 5.27 10.86
CA ARG A 27 -31.96 6.44 10.47
C ARG A 27 -32.18 6.85 9.02
N ALA A 28 -32.14 5.91 8.07
CA ALA A 28 -32.32 6.19 6.66
C ALA A 28 -33.74 6.71 6.35
N VAL A 29 -34.77 6.17 7.02
CA VAL A 29 -36.16 6.63 6.93
C VAL A 29 -36.28 8.07 7.46
N CYS A 30 -35.72 8.38 8.63
CA CYS A 30 -35.73 9.73 9.19
C CYS A 30 -35.04 10.75 8.28
N ARG A 31 -33.86 10.44 7.75
CA ARG A 31 -33.15 11.32 6.80
C ARG A 31 -33.93 11.52 5.49
N ARG A 32 -34.68 10.51 5.04
CA ARG A 32 -35.56 10.64 3.87
C ARG A 32 -36.77 11.53 4.17
N ALA A 33 -37.38 11.37 5.35
CA ALA A 33 -38.46 12.24 5.81
C ALA A 33 -38.00 13.68 5.97
N GLU A 34 -36.83 13.91 6.57
CA GLU A 34 -36.19 15.22 6.72
C GLU A 34 -36.05 15.93 5.37
N ARG A 35 -35.48 15.27 4.35
CA ARG A 35 -35.36 15.86 3.01
C ARG A 35 -36.71 16.26 2.40
N ARG A 36 -37.75 15.46 2.61
CA ARG A 36 -39.11 15.77 2.14
C ARG A 36 -39.71 16.96 2.88
N VAL A 37 -39.51 17.03 4.20
CA VAL A 37 -39.97 18.15 5.04
C VAL A 37 -39.26 19.44 4.64
N VAL A 38 -37.94 19.40 4.43
CA VAL A 38 -37.17 20.59 3.97
C VAL A 38 -37.64 21.04 2.59
N ALA A 39 -37.92 20.11 1.68
CA ALA A 39 -38.50 20.46 0.38
C ALA A 39 -39.89 21.08 0.53
N LEU A 40 -40.74 20.56 1.41
CA LEU A 40 -42.07 21.11 1.68
C LEU A 40 -41.99 22.50 2.32
N ASP A 41 -41.04 22.73 3.24
CA ASP A 41 -40.84 24.02 3.93
C ASP A 41 -40.52 25.16 2.96
N SER A 42 -39.99 24.83 1.77
CA SER A 42 -39.76 25.82 0.70
C SER A 42 -41.03 26.28 -0.01
N HIS A 43 -42.12 25.50 0.10
CA HIS A 43 -43.41 25.80 -0.52
C HIS A 43 -44.45 26.30 0.49
N GLU A 44 -44.45 25.74 1.70
CA GLU A 44 -45.35 26.10 2.80
C GLU A 44 -44.54 26.32 4.07
N LYS A 45 -44.84 27.37 4.84
CA LYS A 45 -44.08 27.67 6.06
C LYS A 45 -44.40 26.65 7.15
N LEU A 46 -43.45 25.75 7.44
CA LEU A 46 -43.58 24.76 8.50
C LEU A 46 -42.99 25.28 9.82
N SER A 47 -43.30 24.57 10.90
CA SER A 47 -42.64 24.82 12.18
C SER A 47 -41.17 24.36 12.10
N PRO A 48 -40.20 25.20 12.49
CA PRO A 48 -38.77 24.86 12.46
C PRO A 48 -38.42 23.71 13.43
N LEU A 49 -39.31 23.36 14.36
CA LEU A 49 -39.15 22.23 15.26
C LEU A 49 -39.18 20.88 14.53
N ILE A 50 -39.91 20.78 13.41
CA ILE A 50 -40.08 19.52 12.67
C ILE A 50 -38.75 19.06 12.03
N PRO A 51 -38.07 19.85 11.19
CA PRO A 51 -36.78 19.45 10.63
C PRO A 51 -35.71 19.28 11.72
N ALA A 52 -35.71 20.12 12.76
CA ALA A 52 -34.77 19.99 13.88
C ALA A 52 -34.96 18.65 14.63
N TYR A 53 -36.21 18.24 14.86
CA TYR A 53 -36.53 16.97 15.49
C TYR A 53 -36.08 15.78 14.64
N LEU A 54 -36.36 15.78 13.33
CA LEU A 54 -35.95 14.71 12.41
C LEU A 54 -34.42 14.56 12.33
N ASN A 55 -33.69 15.66 12.32
CA ASN A 55 -32.23 15.64 12.37
C ASN A 55 -31.73 14.94 13.64
N ARG A 56 -32.24 15.32 14.83
CA ARG A 56 -31.87 14.72 16.11
C ARG A 56 -32.30 13.27 16.25
N LEU A 57 -33.47 12.92 15.75
CA LEU A 57 -33.95 11.55 15.72
C LEU A 57 -33.05 10.65 14.86
N SER A 58 -32.53 11.18 13.75
CA SER A 58 -31.58 10.43 12.93
C SER A 58 -30.24 10.18 13.64
N ASP A 59 -29.74 11.14 14.42
CA ASP A 59 -28.54 11.00 15.24
C ASP A 59 -28.77 9.98 16.36
N PHE A 60 -29.96 10.00 16.98
CA PHE A 60 -30.37 9.01 17.97
C PHE A 60 -30.32 7.59 17.41
N PHE A 61 -30.90 7.35 16.22
CA PHE A 61 -30.85 6.03 15.59
C PHE A 61 -29.42 5.59 15.25
N PHE A 62 -28.52 6.52 14.94
CA PHE A 62 -27.10 6.19 14.76
C PHE A 62 -26.45 5.73 16.07
N VAL A 63 -26.64 6.46 17.17
CA VAL A 63 -26.12 6.08 18.50
C VAL A 63 -26.75 4.78 19.00
N LEU A 64 -28.05 4.58 18.74
CA LEU A 64 -28.77 3.35 19.10
C LEU A 64 -28.21 2.14 18.35
N ALA A 65 -27.98 2.25 17.04
CA ALA A 65 -27.42 1.15 16.25
C ALA A 65 -26.05 0.70 16.79
N ARG A 66 -25.19 1.66 17.12
CA ARG A 66 -23.88 1.41 17.75
C ARG A 66 -23.99 0.76 19.12
N TRP A 67 -24.89 1.27 19.95
CA TRP A 67 -25.11 0.74 21.29
C TRP A 67 -25.64 -0.69 21.25
N VAL A 68 -26.67 -0.97 20.44
CA VAL A 68 -27.24 -2.32 20.30
C VAL A 68 -26.21 -3.31 19.75
N ASN A 69 -25.45 -2.92 18.72
CA ASN A 69 -24.36 -3.75 18.22
C ASN A 69 -23.39 -4.16 19.33
N ARG A 70 -23.00 -3.21 20.18
CA ARG A 70 -22.11 -3.49 21.32
C ARG A 70 -22.74 -4.42 22.35
N GLN A 71 -24.03 -4.24 22.66
CA GLN A 71 -24.71 -5.05 23.67
C GLN A 71 -24.89 -6.50 23.23
N GLU A 72 -25.10 -6.74 21.94
CA GLU A 72 -25.24 -8.08 21.36
C GLU A 72 -23.88 -8.71 20.98
N GLY A 73 -22.76 -8.06 21.31
CA GLY A 73 -21.40 -8.55 21.03
C GLY A 73 -20.97 -8.43 19.55
N GLY A 74 -21.73 -7.69 18.73
CA GLY A 74 -21.40 -7.39 17.35
C GLY A 74 -20.23 -6.41 17.22
N THR A 75 -19.57 -6.42 16.06
CA THR A 75 -18.47 -5.52 15.73
C THR A 75 -18.94 -4.37 14.83
N GLU A 76 -18.47 -3.16 15.13
CA GLU A 76 -18.62 -2.01 14.24
C GLU A 76 -17.52 -2.10 13.18
N THR A 77 -17.87 -2.25 11.90
CA THR A 77 -16.87 -2.18 10.83
C THR A 77 -16.78 -0.77 10.24
N ALA A 78 -15.58 -0.22 10.44
CA ALA A 78 -15.17 1.06 9.90
C ALA A 78 -15.02 0.98 8.38
N TRP A 79 -15.41 2.05 7.70
CA TRP A 79 -15.07 2.26 6.30
C TRP A 79 -13.58 2.63 6.20
N ILE A 80 -12.85 1.86 5.40
CA ILE A 80 -11.43 2.06 5.12
C ILE A 80 -11.33 2.61 3.70
N ASN A 81 -10.66 3.74 3.53
CA ASN A 81 -10.44 4.32 2.21
C ASN A 81 -9.55 3.40 1.36
N PRO A 82 -10.03 2.83 0.24
CA PRO A 82 -9.25 1.92 -0.59
C PRO A 82 -8.07 2.60 -1.29
N LEU A 83 -8.11 3.93 -1.46
CA LEU A 83 -7.02 4.72 -2.04
C LEU A 83 -5.97 5.15 -0.99
N GLY A 84 -6.18 4.79 0.28
CA GLY A 84 -5.41 5.32 1.41
C GLY A 84 -5.96 6.66 1.87
N ASP A 85 -5.99 6.86 3.19
CA ASP A 85 -6.42 8.11 3.79
C ASP A 85 -5.34 9.19 3.54
N PRO A 86 -5.62 10.29 2.82
CA PRO A 86 -4.61 11.30 2.51
C PRO A 86 -4.02 11.98 3.76
N GLY A 87 -4.67 11.86 4.92
CA GLY A 87 -4.21 12.39 6.20
C GLY A 87 -3.70 11.34 7.21
N ALA A 88 -3.78 10.03 6.92
CA ALA A 88 -3.20 9.03 7.81
C ALA A 88 -1.69 9.02 7.66
N PRO A 89 -0.91 8.83 8.74
CA PRO A 89 0.51 8.53 8.62
C PRO A 89 0.60 7.23 7.83
N GLN A 90 0.97 7.34 6.55
CA GLN A 90 1.16 6.18 5.72
C GLN A 90 2.25 5.34 6.41
N PRO A 91 2.04 4.02 6.62
CA PRO A 91 3.15 3.18 7.02
C PRO A 91 4.23 3.43 5.98
N ASP A 92 5.45 3.71 6.42
CA ASP A 92 6.52 4.25 5.59
C ASP A 92 6.94 3.22 4.52
N LYS A 93 6.12 3.09 3.47
CA LYS A 93 6.29 2.12 2.38
C LYS A 93 7.58 2.43 1.62
N LEU A 94 8.02 3.70 1.68
CA LEU A 94 9.29 4.17 1.15
C LEU A 94 10.45 3.56 1.92
N SER A 95 10.47 3.60 3.27
CA SER A 95 11.58 3.00 4.03
C SER A 95 11.70 1.49 3.85
N ALA A 96 10.58 0.77 3.81
CA ALA A 96 10.58 -0.68 3.52
C ALA A 96 11.05 -1.01 2.09
N SER A 97 10.78 -0.13 1.12
CA SER A 97 11.22 -0.31 -0.27
C SER A 97 12.68 0.11 -0.46
N LEU A 98 13.13 1.15 0.24
CA LEU A 98 14.54 1.58 0.30
C LEU A 98 15.42 0.47 0.87
N GLY A 99 15.00 -0.17 1.98
CA GLY A 99 15.77 -1.28 2.56
C GLY A 99 15.93 -2.47 1.62
N LYS A 100 14.88 -2.81 0.85
CA LYS A 100 14.94 -3.84 -0.20
C LYS A 100 15.90 -3.46 -1.33
N LEU A 101 15.89 -2.19 -1.75
CA LEU A 101 16.77 -1.67 -2.79
C LEU A 101 18.25 -1.63 -2.36
N GLU A 102 18.53 -1.28 -1.10
CA GLU A 102 19.89 -1.28 -0.56
C GLU A 102 20.48 -2.69 -0.48
N HIS A 103 19.71 -3.67 -0.02
CA HIS A 103 20.14 -5.07 0.01
C HIS A 103 20.39 -5.60 -1.42
N GLU A 104 19.55 -5.22 -2.38
CA GLU A 104 19.75 -5.64 -3.77
C GLU A 104 20.99 -4.96 -4.41
N LYS A 105 21.27 -3.70 -4.10
CA LYS A 105 22.49 -3.01 -4.52
C LYS A 105 23.74 -3.70 -3.99
N GLU A 106 23.77 -4.04 -2.71
CA GLU A 106 24.94 -4.70 -2.10
C GLU A 106 25.16 -6.11 -2.68
N ARG A 107 24.07 -6.84 -2.92
CA ARG A 107 24.13 -8.15 -3.59
C ARG A 107 24.70 -8.05 -5.01
N ARG A 108 24.28 -7.04 -5.79
CA ARG A 108 24.82 -6.82 -7.15
C ARG A 108 26.29 -6.41 -7.13
N LYS A 109 26.69 -5.56 -6.18
CA LYS A 109 28.09 -5.16 -6.00
C LYS A 109 28.99 -6.35 -5.68
N SER A 110 28.59 -7.20 -4.73
CA SER A 110 29.34 -8.42 -4.39
C SER A 110 29.39 -9.43 -5.53
N LEU A 111 28.33 -9.55 -6.33
CA LEU A 111 28.33 -10.39 -7.53
C LEU A 111 29.31 -9.84 -8.58
N PHE A 112 29.31 -8.53 -8.81
CA PHE A 112 30.22 -7.88 -9.74
C PHE A 112 31.69 -8.10 -9.35
N GLU A 113 32.03 -7.94 -8.07
CA GLU A 113 33.39 -8.17 -7.56
C GLU A 113 33.84 -9.62 -7.80
N LYS A 114 32.99 -10.60 -7.48
CA LYS A 114 33.26 -12.02 -7.73
C LYS A 114 33.47 -12.32 -9.21
N THR A 115 32.63 -11.78 -10.07
CA THR A 115 32.77 -11.97 -11.53
C THR A 115 34.04 -11.31 -12.07
N SER A 116 34.45 -10.17 -11.53
CA SER A 116 35.69 -9.49 -11.88
C SER A 116 36.91 -10.33 -11.49
N GLU A 117 36.95 -10.85 -10.26
CA GLU A 117 38.02 -11.73 -9.79
C GLU A 117 38.14 -13.01 -10.62
N GLU A 118 37.02 -13.65 -10.96
CA GLU A 118 37.01 -14.82 -11.84
C GLU A 118 37.55 -14.50 -13.24
N LEU A 119 37.17 -13.35 -13.80
CA LEU A 119 37.65 -12.92 -15.11
C LEU A 119 39.16 -12.66 -15.10
N GLN A 120 39.68 -12.03 -14.04
CA GLN A 120 41.12 -11.80 -13.87
C GLN A 120 41.88 -13.12 -13.75
N LYS A 121 41.35 -14.09 -12.99
CA LYS A 121 41.94 -15.44 -12.90
C LYS A 121 41.98 -16.13 -14.25
N LYS A 122 40.87 -16.14 -14.99
CA LYS A 122 40.80 -16.71 -16.35
C LYS A 122 41.75 -16.02 -17.31
N LYS A 123 41.87 -14.69 -17.24
CA LYS A 123 42.83 -13.94 -18.06
C LYS A 123 44.27 -14.32 -17.72
N ALA A 124 44.62 -14.40 -16.45
CA ALA A 124 45.96 -14.78 -16.01
C ALA A 124 46.31 -16.23 -16.40
N GLU A 125 45.35 -17.14 -16.30
CA GLU A 125 45.50 -18.53 -16.76
C GLU A 125 45.66 -18.60 -18.29
N ALA A 126 44.84 -17.87 -19.05
CA ALA A 126 44.96 -17.78 -20.49
C ALA A 126 46.32 -17.20 -20.93
N GLU A 127 46.81 -16.17 -20.23
CA GLU A 127 48.15 -15.61 -20.48
C GLU A 127 49.26 -16.63 -20.17
N ARG A 128 49.14 -17.44 -19.11
CA ARG A 128 50.10 -18.50 -18.80
C ARG A 128 50.09 -19.61 -19.85
N ASN A 129 48.91 -20.09 -20.23
CA ASN A 129 48.74 -21.10 -21.27
C ASN A 129 49.28 -20.60 -22.61
N PHE A 130 49.03 -19.33 -22.94
CA PHE A 130 49.55 -18.70 -24.14
C PHE A 130 51.09 -18.67 -24.13
N ARG A 131 51.72 -18.24 -23.02
CA ARG A 131 53.18 -18.24 -22.89
C ARG A 131 53.79 -19.64 -23.05
N GLN A 132 53.20 -20.65 -22.39
CA GLN A 132 53.64 -22.04 -22.51
C GLN A 132 53.54 -22.55 -23.96
N ASN A 133 52.43 -22.27 -24.64
CA ASN A 133 52.25 -22.63 -26.05
C ASN A 133 53.28 -21.92 -26.96
N VAL A 134 53.54 -20.63 -26.75
CA VAL A 134 54.54 -19.87 -27.52
C VAL A 134 55.95 -20.45 -27.31
N ASP A 135 56.32 -20.79 -26.07
CA ASP A 135 57.62 -21.40 -25.76
C ASP A 135 57.77 -22.80 -26.36
N GLN A 136 56.70 -23.58 -26.42
CA GLN A 136 56.65 -24.89 -27.08
C GLN A 136 56.88 -24.75 -28.59
N ILE A 137 56.17 -23.83 -29.27
CA ILE A 137 56.31 -23.58 -30.71
C ILE A 137 57.75 -23.15 -31.06
N ARG A 138 58.38 -22.33 -30.22
CA ARG A 138 59.78 -21.91 -30.40
C ARG A 138 60.77 -23.08 -30.30
N LYS A 139 60.54 -24.04 -29.41
CA LYS A 139 61.38 -25.25 -29.28
C LYS A 139 61.25 -26.19 -30.47
N GLU A 140 60.09 -26.23 -31.11
CA GLU A 140 59.81 -27.05 -32.30
C GLU A 140 60.26 -26.38 -33.62
N GLY A 141 60.88 -25.19 -33.55
CA GLY A 141 61.44 -24.47 -34.70
C GLY A 141 60.43 -23.61 -35.49
N GLY A 142 59.20 -23.45 -34.98
CA GLY A 142 58.16 -22.62 -35.59
C GLY A 142 58.35 -21.11 -35.37
N LYS A 143 58.02 -20.28 -36.36
CA LYS A 143 57.95 -18.82 -36.22
C LYS A 143 56.60 -18.41 -35.59
N VAL A 144 56.64 -17.55 -34.57
CA VAL A 144 55.44 -16.97 -33.92
C VAL A 144 55.28 -15.53 -34.38
N GLU A 145 54.21 -15.23 -35.13
CA GLU A 145 53.84 -13.86 -35.49
C GLU A 145 53.10 -13.17 -34.32
N LYS A 146 53.27 -11.85 -34.18
CA LYS A 146 52.59 -11.09 -33.12
C LYS A 146 51.08 -11.07 -33.37
N PRO A 147 50.24 -11.20 -32.32
CA PRO A 147 48.81 -10.96 -32.49
C PRO A 147 48.58 -9.50 -32.86
N VAL A 148 47.76 -9.27 -33.90
CA VAL A 148 47.28 -7.93 -34.28
C VAL A 148 46.55 -7.35 -33.08
N ARG A 149 47.06 -6.24 -32.52
CA ARG A 149 46.35 -5.49 -31.47
C ARG A 149 45.56 -4.36 -32.10
N GLU A 150 44.35 -4.21 -31.57
CA GLU A 150 43.41 -3.08 -31.68
C GLU A 150 42.71 -2.90 -33.03
N ILE A 151 41.44 -3.34 -33.08
CA ILE A 151 40.43 -2.66 -33.89
C ILE A 151 40.03 -1.45 -33.05
N ASP A 152 40.45 -0.26 -33.46
CA ASP A 152 39.87 1.00 -32.98
C ASP A 152 38.38 0.98 -33.33
N LEU A 153 37.53 0.96 -32.31
CA LEU A 153 36.10 1.20 -32.43
C LEU A 153 35.87 2.62 -31.92
N ASP A 154 35.81 3.58 -32.86
CA ASP A 154 35.21 4.90 -32.65
C ASP A 154 33.71 4.79 -32.31
#